data_AF-A0A937JQJ7-F1
#
_entry.id   AF-A0A937JQJ7-F1
#
_cell.length_a   1.000
_cell.length_b   1.000
_cell.length_c   1.000
_cell.angle_alpha   90.00
_cell.angle_beta   90.00
_cell.angle_gamma   90.00
#
_symmetry.space_group_name_H-M   'P 1'
#
loop_
_entity.id
_entity.type
_entity.pdbx_description
1 polymer ?
#
loop_
_entity_poly.entity_id
_entity_poly.type
_entity_poly.pdbx_seq_one_letter_code
_entity_poly.pdbx_strand_id
1 'polypeptide(L)'
;MLVVAAAARQDAEAFRAGRTLAGYTKQTATIREQQRAPLGSVDSHANAVGRPGDRSIAQRLDTIARVLFALARAQGVDPDTL
;
A
#
# COMPACT_ATOMS: atom_id res chain seq x y z
N MET A 1 -52.31 -8.71 24.27
CA MET A 1 -51.67 -9.31 23.07
C MET A 1 -50.72 -8.35 22.32
N LEU A 2 -51.09 -7.07 22.14
CA LEU A 2 -50.30 -6.08 21.38
C LEU A 2 -48.86 -5.83 21.93
N VAL A 3 -48.71 -5.79 23.26
CA VAL A 3 -47.41 -5.54 23.93
C VAL A 3 -46.42 -6.69 23.75
N VAL A 4 -46.90 -7.94 23.74
CA VAL A 4 -46.05 -9.14 23.53
C VAL A 4 -45.53 -9.20 22.10
N ALA A 5 -46.36 -8.81 21.12
CA ALA A 5 -45.94 -8.74 19.72
C ALA A 5 -44.91 -7.64 19.46
N ALA A 6 -45.00 -6.51 20.18
CA ALA A 6 -44.03 -5.43 20.09
C ALA A 6 -42.66 -5.83 20.67
N ALA A 7 -42.63 -6.51 21.82
CA ALA A 7 -41.39 -7.02 22.41
C ALA A 7 -40.70 -8.05 21.50
N ALA A 8 -41.45 -9.01 20.95
CA ALA A 8 -40.92 -9.99 20.02
C ALA A 8 -40.34 -9.36 18.73
N ARG A 9 -40.94 -8.25 18.26
CA ARG A 9 -40.43 -7.50 17.11
C ARG A 9 -39.12 -6.79 17.43
N GLN A 10 -39.02 -6.15 18.60
CA GLN A 10 -37.81 -5.48 19.05
C GLN A 10 -36.64 -6.45 19.22
N ASP A 11 -36.90 -7.65 19.76
CA ASP A 11 -35.89 -8.71 19.90
C ASP A 11 -35.42 -9.23 18.53
N ALA A 12 -36.35 -9.41 17.58
CA ALA A 12 -36.02 -9.83 16.22
C ALA A 12 -35.19 -8.78 15.47
N GLU A 13 -35.48 -7.49 15.67
CA GLU A 13 -34.72 -6.37 15.09
C GLU A 13 -33.32 -6.27 15.70
N ALA A 14 -33.20 -6.40 17.02
CA ALA A 14 -31.90 -6.44 17.71
C ALA A 14 -31.03 -7.61 17.24
N PHE A 15 -31.63 -8.80 17.06
CA PHE A 15 -30.92 -9.98 16.54
C PHE A 15 -30.43 -9.79 15.10
N ARG A 16 -31.24 -9.16 14.24
CA ARG A 16 -30.84 -8.82 12.86
C ARG A 16 -29.70 -7.80 12.86
N ALA A 17 -29.81 -6.74 13.67
CA ALA A 17 -28.76 -5.74 13.81
C ALA A 17 -27.44 -6.36 14.30
N GLY A 18 -27.51 -7.29 15.27
CA GLY A 18 -26.35 -8.05 15.75
C GLY A 18 -25.67 -8.88 14.65
N ARG A 19 -26.44 -9.57 13.81
CA ARG A 19 -25.89 -10.32 12.66
C ARG A 19 -25.27 -9.40 11.61
N THR A 20 -25.91 -8.26 11.33
CA THR A 20 -25.39 -7.26 10.40
C THR A 20 -24.07 -6.68 10.91
N LEU A 21 -23.98 -6.33 12.19
CA LEU A 21 -22.76 -5.84 12.82
C LEU A 21 -21.63 -6.88 12.77
N ALA A 22 -21.93 -8.15 13.05
CA ALA A 22 -20.97 -9.26 12.92
C ALA A 22 -20.48 -9.45 11.47
N GLY A 23 -21.34 -9.19 10.48
CA GLY A 23 -20.95 -9.17 9.06
C GLY A 23 -19.96 -8.04 8.75
N TYR A 24 -20.24 -6.83 9.23
CA TYR A 24 -19.35 -5.68 9.02
C TYR A 24 -18.00 -5.83 9.73
N THR A 25 -17.96 -6.37 10.96
CA THR A 25 -16.69 -6.61 11.67
C THR A 25 -15.84 -7.67 10.97
N LYS A 26 -16.46 -8.70 10.40
CA LYS A 26 -15.75 -9.68 9.58
C LYS A 26 -15.19 -9.04 8.30
N GLN A 27 -15.99 -8.20 7.64
CA GLN A 27 -15.56 -7.49 6.43
C GLN A 27 -14.37 -6.57 6.70
N THR A 28 -14.38 -5.81 7.79
CA THR A 28 -13.26 -4.92 8.15
C THR A 28 -12.00 -5.70 8.53
N ALA A 29 -12.14 -6.85 9.20
CA ALA A 29 -11.01 -7.74 9.47
C ALA A 29 -10.39 -8.28 8.16
N THR A 30 -11.22 -8.73 7.22
CA THR A 30 -10.76 -9.18 5.89
C THR A 30 -10.06 -8.06 5.11
N ILE A 31 -10.62 -6.84 5.11
CA ILE A 31 -9.99 -5.69 4.47
C ILE A 31 -8.62 -5.40 5.09
N ARG A 32 -8.52 -5.43 6.42
CA ARG A 32 -7.25 -5.22 7.13
C ARG A 32 -6.20 -6.29 6.74
N GLU A 33 -6.60 -7.56 6.66
CA GLU A 33 -5.69 -8.63 6.23
C GLU A 33 -5.26 -8.48 4.78
N GLN A 34 -6.21 -8.19 3.89
CA GLN A 34 -5.94 -7.95 2.46
C GLN A 34 -5.01 -6.76 2.24
N GLN A 35 -5.11 -5.72 3.07
CA GLN A 35 -4.27 -4.52 2.98
C GLN A 35 -2.89 -4.69 3.65
N ARG A 36 -2.70 -5.68 4.52
CA ARG A 36 -1.44 -5.88 5.26
C ARG A 36 -0.25 -6.15 4.33
N ALA A 37 -0.42 -7.01 3.33
CA ALA A 37 0.65 -7.32 2.38
C ALA A 37 0.94 -6.17 1.39
N PRO A 38 -0.06 -5.51 0.78
CA PRO A 38 0.14 -4.31 -0.04
C PRO A 38 0.82 -3.17 0.71
N LEU A 39 0.42 -2.87 1.95
CA LEU A 39 1.04 -1.80 2.74
C LEU A 39 2.51 -2.12 3.09
N GLY A 40 2.79 -3.37 3.49
CA GLY A 40 4.18 -3.82 3.67
C GLY A 40 5.00 -3.79 2.38
N SER A 41 4.36 -4.01 1.23
CA SER A 41 5.00 -3.85 -0.08
C SER A 41 5.31 -2.40 -0.38
N VAL A 42 4.42 -1.46 -0.07
CA VAL A 42 4.66 -0.02 -0.24
C VAL A 42 5.84 0.43 0.62
N ASP A 43 5.92 0.01 1.88
CA ASP A 43 7.06 0.31 2.77
C ASP A 43 8.37 -0.28 2.24
N SER A 44 8.34 -1.49 1.69
CA SER A 44 9.49 -2.14 1.05
C SER A 44 9.96 -1.39 -0.20
N HIS A 45 9.03 -0.97 -1.07
CA HIS A 45 9.34 -0.14 -2.24
C HIS A 45 9.87 1.23 -1.82
N ALA A 46 9.29 1.85 -0.80
CA ALA A 46 9.77 3.12 -0.26
C ALA A 46 11.18 2.99 0.32
N ASN A 47 11.51 1.88 0.98
CA ASN A 47 12.88 1.58 1.42
C ASN A 47 13.83 1.27 0.26
N ALA A 48 13.38 0.57 -0.79
CA ALA A 48 14.20 0.28 -1.96
C ALA A 48 14.52 1.54 -2.79
N VAL A 49 13.56 2.46 -2.89
CA VAL A 49 13.71 3.77 -3.56
C VAL A 49 14.46 4.75 -2.65
N GLY A 50 14.16 4.74 -1.35
CA GLY A 50 14.65 5.72 -0.37
C GLY A 50 15.96 5.35 0.32
N ARG A 51 16.33 4.07 0.39
CA ARG A 51 17.52 3.62 1.15
C ARG A 51 18.38 2.57 0.43
N PRO A 52 19.16 2.99 -0.57
CA PRO A 52 20.51 2.46 -0.79
C PRO A 52 21.43 3.06 0.28
N GLY A 53 22.32 2.28 0.89
CA GLY A 53 23.31 2.77 1.87
C GLY A 53 23.85 4.17 1.51
N ASP A 54 23.59 5.12 2.41
CA ASP A 54 23.98 6.54 2.44
C ASP A 54 23.67 7.42 1.20
N ARG A 55 23.16 6.88 0.09
CA ARG A 55 22.92 7.66 -1.14
C ARG A 55 21.50 7.50 -1.66
N SER A 56 20.79 8.62 -1.77
CA SER A 56 19.50 8.74 -2.45
C SER A 56 19.56 8.21 -3.89
N ILE A 57 18.39 7.83 -4.44
CA ILE A 57 18.28 7.40 -5.84
C ILE A 57 18.80 8.45 -6.83
N ALA A 58 18.59 9.74 -6.54
CA ALA A 58 19.12 10.83 -7.34
C ALA A 58 20.66 10.83 -7.38
N GLN A 59 21.32 10.62 -6.23
CA GLN A 59 22.79 10.54 -6.16
C GLN A 59 23.35 9.32 -6.88
N ARG A 60 22.62 8.19 -6.87
CA ARG A 60 23.01 7.00 -7.63
C ARG A 60 22.87 7.22 -9.13
N LEU A 61 21.77 7.84 -9.56
CA LEU A 61 21.53 8.17 -10.96
C LEU A 61 22.54 9.20 -11.48
N ASP A 62 22.89 10.23 -10.69
CA ASP A 62 23.96 11.17 -11.02
C ASP A 62 25.31 10.45 -11.19
N THR A 63 25.64 9.51 -10.31
CA THR A 63 26.87 8.70 -10.44
C THR A 63 26.85 7.88 -11.72
N ILE A 64 25.74 7.21 -12.03
CA ILE A 64 25.59 6.41 -13.26
C ILE A 64 25.73 7.31 -14.49
N ALA A 65 25.08 8.47 -14.51
CA ALA A 65 25.19 9.44 -15.60
C ALA A 65 26.66 9.82 -15.84
N ARG A 66 27.40 10.21 -14.79
CA ARG A 66 28.83 10.57 -14.93
C ARG A 66 29.67 9.44 -15.51
N VAL A 67 29.44 8.20 -15.09
CA VAL A 67 30.14 7.02 -15.63
C VAL A 67 29.81 6.81 -17.10
N LEU A 68 28.53 6.95 -17.48
CA LEU A 68 28.10 6.80 -18.88
C LEU A 68 28.67 7.92 -19.77
N PHE A 69 28.71 9.16 -19.29
CA PHE A 69 29.35 10.28 -20.00
C PHE A 69 30.84 10.01 -20.20
N ALA A 70 31.55 9.58 -19.15
CA ALA A 70 32.97 9.24 -19.25
C ALA A 70 33.23 8.09 -20.23
N LEU A 71 32.37 7.07 -20.22
CA LEU A 71 32.45 5.94 -21.15
C LEU A 71 32.20 6.37 -22.60
N ALA A 72 31.19 7.20 -22.85
CA ALA A 72 30.90 7.73 -24.18
C ALA A 72 32.11 8.52 -24.72
N ARG A 73 32.67 9.42 -23.90
CA ARG A 73 33.89 10.17 -24.26
C ARG A 73 35.08 9.26 -24.55
N ALA A 74 35.28 8.20 -23.75
CA ALA A 74 36.34 7.22 -23.98
C ALA A 74 36.15 6.41 -25.28
N GLN A 75 34.91 6.27 -25.75
CA GLN A 75 34.56 5.63 -27.01
C GLN A 75 34.54 6.60 -28.20
N GLY A 76 34.88 7.88 -27.99
CA GLY A 76 34.82 8.91 -29.02
C GLY A 76 33.40 9.35 -29.40
N VAL A 77 32.41 8.99 -28.60
CA VAL A 77 31.02 9.43 -28.75
C VAL A 77 30.84 10.74 -27.98
N ASP A 78 30.22 11.74 -28.61
CA ASP A 78 29.82 12.95 -27.90
C ASP A 78 28.48 12.71 -27.18
N PRO A 79 28.47 12.58 -25.83
CA PRO A 79 27.25 12.35 -25.07
C PRO A 79 26.27 13.53 -25.12
N ASP A 80 26.69 14.71 -25.55
CA ASP A 80 25.81 15.88 -25.70
C ASP A 80 25.02 15.85 -27.03
N THR A 81 25.25 14.84 -27.87
CA THR A 81 24.64 14.67 -29.20
C THR A 81 23.68 13.47 -29.30
N LEU A 82 23.51 12.71 -28.21
CA LEU A 82 22.55 11.61 -28.07
C LEU A 82 21.24 12.09 -27.45
#